data_AF-A0AA48HJM6-F1
#
_entry.id   AF-A0AA48HJM6-F1
#
_cell.length_a   1.000
_cell.length_b   1.000
_cell.length_c   1.000
_cell.angle_alpha   90.00
_cell.angle_beta   90.00
_cell.angle_gamma   90.00
#
_symmetry.space_group_name_H-M   'P 1'
#
loop_
_entity.id
_entity.type
_entity.pdbx_description
1 polymer ?
#
loop_
_entity_poly.entity_id
_entity_poly.type
_entity_poly.pdbx_seq_one_letter_code
_entity_poly.pdbx_strand_id
1 'polypeptide(L)'
;MFKWTLKSKRRILIALFVLAVVVIGIGINHFFFKNMRFIQSQVYPNLYLVKYPDKDYYRVERAIQEKIKEHLKTEHTTGKPLSYSGEKAIYFYEYGGMSFGFLGDAGTGYFIDHEEDLGGFVTEELGMYQKYRLAEFHYNPCPNDSTVYCGEINYFNQGEFSKVDSLKKLASIPIHPNHKALK
;
A
#
# COMPACT_ATOMS: atom_id res chain seq x y z
N MET A 1 45.12 3.80 14.22
CA MET A 1 44.95 3.08 12.93
C MET A 1 45.43 3.85 11.70
N PHE A 2 45.13 5.16 11.55
CA PHE A 2 45.53 5.96 10.37
C PHE A 2 47.02 5.95 10.02
N LYS A 3 47.92 5.90 11.00
CA LYS A 3 49.38 5.87 10.76
C LYS A 3 49.88 4.59 10.07
N TRP A 4 49.14 3.47 10.13
CA TRP A 4 49.57 2.19 9.53
C TRP A 4 49.15 2.06 8.05
N THR A 5 47.98 2.60 7.71
CA THR A 5 47.44 2.57 6.34
C THR A 5 48.19 3.52 5.40
N LEU A 6 48.68 4.66 5.91
CA LEU A 6 49.41 5.67 5.13
C LEU A 6 50.88 5.30 4.78
N LYS A 7 51.40 4.19 5.30
CA LYS A 7 52.83 3.82 5.14
C LYS A 7 53.18 3.23 3.77
N SER A 8 52.19 2.83 2.97
CA SER A 8 52.40 2.20 1.67
C SER A 8 51.36 2.65 0.67
N LYS A 9 51.81 3.14 -0.49
CA LYS A 9 50.94 3.55 -1.62
C LYS A 9 49.95 2.43 -2.02
N ARG A 10 50.38 1.18 -1.93
CA ARG A 10 49.55 0.00 -2.24
C ARG A 10 48.41 -0.19 -1.23
N ARG A 11 48.64 0.07 0.07
CA ARG A 11 47.61 -0.06 1.12
C ARG A 11 46.59 1.08 1.06
N ILE A 12 47.01 2.28 0.69
CA ILE A 12 46.12 3.42 0.44
C ILE A 12 45.20 3.12 -0.75
N LEU A 13 45.74 2.58 -1.85
CA LEU A 13 44.96 2.19 -3.02
C LEU A 13 43.91 1.12 -2.70
N ILE A 14 44.27 0.09 -1.91
CA ILE A 14 43.33 -0.94 -1.47
C ILE A 14 42.23 -0.33 -0.59
N ALA A 15 42.58 0.54 0.36
CA ALA A 15 41.60 1.18 1.22
C ALA A 15 40.63 2.09 0.44
N LEU A 16 41.13 2.86 -0.53
CA LEU A 16 40.30 3.68 -1.41
C LEU A 16 39.37 2.84 -2.29
N PHE A 17 39.85 1.73 -2.81
CA PHE A 17 39.03 0.81 -3.59
C PHE A 17 37.90 0.21 -2.75
N VAL A 18 38.20 -0.25 -1.54
CA VAL A 18 37.18 -0.78 -0.60
C VAL A 18 36.16 0.30 -0.25
N LEU A 19 36.59 1.52 0.04
CA LEU A 19 35.70 2.64 0.32
C LEU A 19 34.79 2.93 -0.88
N ALA A 20 35.33 2.95 -2.10
CA ALA A 20 34.54 3.17 -3.32
C ALA A 20 33.49 2.08 -3.52
N VAL A 21 33.84 0.80 -3.31
CA VAL A 21 32.87 -0.31 -3.39
C VAL A 21 31.77 -0.18 -2.35
N VAL A 22 32.10 0.21 -1.11
CA VAL A 22 31.10 0.43 -0.05
C VAL A 22 30.16 1.58 -0.41
N VAL A 23 30.69 2.71 -0.88
CA VAL A 23 29.89 3.88 -1.28
C VAL A 23 28.97 3.54 -2.46
N ILE A 24 29.49 2.82 -3.47
CA ILE A 24 28.69 2.34 -4.61
C ILE A 24 27.62 1.36 -4.14
N GLY A 25 27.97 0.42 -3.26
CA GLY A 25 27.02 -0.54 -2.70
C GLY A 25 25.88 0.13 -1.91
N ILE A 26 26.20 1.12 -1.09
CA ILE A 26 25.20 1.92 -0.36
C ILE A 26 24.35 2.75 -1.33
N GLY A 27 24.97 3.37 -2.34
CA GLY A 27 24.29 4.15 -3.37
C GLY A 27 23.31 3.30 -4.17
N ILE A 28 23.75 2.13 -4.65
CA ILE A 28 22.89 1.17 -5.36
C ILE A 28 21.79 0.67 -4.43
N ASN A 29 22.09 0.33 -3.17
CA ASN A 29 21.08 -0.12 -2.23
C ASN A 29 20.00 0.95 -1.99
N HIS A 30 20.41 2.19 -1.75
CA HIS A 30 19.52 3.32 -1.49
C HIS A 30 18.67 3.69 -2.72
N PHE A 31 19.24 3.61 -3.92
CA PHE A 31 18.56 4.01 -5.16
C PHE A 31 17.71 2.89 -5.78
N PHE A 32 18.12 1.62 -5.66
CA PHE A 32 17.46 0.50 -6.34
C PHE A 32 16.52 -0.33 -5.44
N PHE A 33 16.63 -0.30 -4.11
CA PHE A 33 15.79 -1.14 -3.24
C PHE A 33 14.51 -0.47 -2.71
N LYS A 34 14.27 0.80 -3.04
CA LYS A 34 12.99 1.49 -2.77
C LYS A 34 12.04 1.39 -3.99
N ASN A 35 11.73 0.16 -4.41
CA ASN A 35 10.61 -0.04 -5.33
C ASN A 35 9.30 -0.01 -4.54
N MET A 36 8.30 0.70 -5.05
CA MET A 36 6.96 0.74 -4.48
C MET A 36 6.37 -0.67 -4.39
N ARG A 37 5.80 -1.02 -3.23
CA ARG A 37 5.20 -2.34 -2.98
C ARG A 37 3.84 -2.20 -2.31
N PHE A 38 2.89 -3.00 -2.75
CA PHE A 38 1.59 -3.12 -2.10
C PHE A 38 1.61 -4.31 -1.14
N ILE A 39 1.29 -4.05 0.12
CA ILE A 39 1.13 -5.06 1.17
C ILE A 39 -0.36 -5.13 1.48
N GLN A 40 -0.99 -6.26 1.17
CA GLN A 40 -2.38 -6.48 1.53
C GLN A 40 -2.49 -6.81 3.03
N SER A 41 -3.50 -6.25 3.70
CA SER A 41 -3.82 -6.67 5.07
C SER A 41 -4.33 -8.11 5.09
N GLN A 42 -3.92 -8.87 6.10
CA GLN A 42 -4.41 -10.23 6.38
C GLN A 42 -5.81 -10.21 6.99
N VAL A 43 -6.17 -9.11 7.63
CA VAL A 43 -7.46 -8.90 8.30
C VAL A 43 -8.47 -8.32 7.32
N TYR A 44 -8.05 -7.28 6.58
CA TYR A 44 -8.89 -6.50 5.69
C TYR A 44 -8.50 -6.73 4.22
N PRO A 45 -9.22 -7.59 3.48
CA PRO A 45 -8.82 -7.95 2.12
C PRO A 45 -8.86 -6.76 1.15
N ASN A 46 -9.64 -5.73 1.45
CA ASN A 46 -9.78 -4.49 0.69
C ASN A 46 -8.87 -3.35 1.18
N LEU A 47 -7.89 -3.64 2.04
CA LEU A 47 -6.89 -2.68 2.51
C LEU A 47 -5.50 -3.03 1.95
N TYR A 48 -4.86 -2.04 1.33
CA TYR A 48 -3.48 -2.12 0.86
C TYR A 48 -2.61 -1.03 1.49
N LEU A 49 -1.50 -1.45 2.09
CA LEU A 49 -0.45 -0.56 2.56
C LEU A 49 0.65 -0.44 1.50
N VAL A 50 0.94 0.78 1.08
CA VAL A 50 1.91 1.10 0.03
C VAL A 50 3.24 1.44 0.67
N LYS A 51 4.22 0.55 0.53
CA LYS A 51 5.58 0.75 1.03
C LYS A 51 6.41 1.45 -0.04
N TYR A 52 7.10 2.53 0.36
CA TYR A 52 7.93 3.36 -0.51
C TYR A 52 7.16 3.89 -1.73
N PRO A 53 6.08 4.68 -1.54
CA PRO A 53 5.41 5.33 -2.67
C PRO A 53 6.44 6.15 -3.48
N ASP A 54 6.28 6.14 -4.80
CA ASP A 54 7.14 6.91 -5.70
C ASP A 54 6.98 8.42 -5.39
N LYS A 55 8.07 9.19 -5.55
CA LYS A 55 8.02 10.65 -5.39
C LYS A 55 7.17 11.31 -6.47
N ASP A 56 7.13 10.70 -7.66
CA ASP A 56 6.22 11.08 -8.73
C ASP A 56 4.83 10.46 -8.45
N TYR A 57 3.94 11.27 -7.91
CA TYR A 57 2.61 10.83 -7.49
C TYR A 57 1.79 10.24 -8.65
N TYR A 58 2.02 10.67 -9.89
CA TYR A 58 1.36 10.07 -11.06
C TYR A 58 1.65 8.56 -11.20
N ARG A 59 2.85 8.12 -10.82
CA ARG A 59 3.19 6.69 -10.81
C ARG A 59 2.47 5.92 -9.71
N VAL A 60 2.27 6.57 -8.56
CA VAL A 60 1.48 6.02 -7.44
C VAL A 60 0.02 5.83 -7.90
N GLU A 61 -0.58 6.85 -8.48
CA GLU A 61 -1.96 6.80 -8.99
C GLU A 61 -2.16 5.66 -10.02
N ARG A 62 -1.25 5.57 -11.01
CA ARG A 62 -1.27 4.50 -12.02
C ARG A 62 -1.18 3.11 -11.40
N ALA A 63 -0.29 2.94 -10.42
CA ALA A 63 -0.13 1.64 -9.76
C ALA A 63 -1.35 1.29 -8.90
N ILE A 64 -1.96 2.26 -8.23
CA ILE A 64 -3.22 2.08 -7.49
C ILE A 64 -4.33 1.63 -8.45
N GLN A 65 -4.48 2.28 -9.62
CA GLN A 65 -5.49 1.90 -10.61
C GLN A 65 -5.30 0.46 -11.12
N GLU A 66 -4.06 0.05 -11.40
CA GLU A 66 -3.78 -1.34 -11.78
C GLU A 66 -4.07 -2.31 -10.62
N LYS A 67 -3.75 -1.93 -9.38
CA LYS A 67 -4.03 -2.77 -8.21
C LYS A 67 -5.52 -2.94 -7.96
N ILE A 68 -6.33 -1.91 -8.22
CA ILE A 68 -7.81 -2.00 -8.18
C ILE A 68 -8.31 -3.01 -9.21
N LYS A 69 -7.82 -2.95 -10.46
CA LYS A 69 -8.21 -3.91 -11.50
C LYS A 69 -7.82 -5.35 -11.13
N GLU A 70 -6.65 -5.53 -10.51
CA GLU A 70 -6.18 -6.82 -10.01
C GLU A 70 -7.11 -7.33 -8.91
N HIS A 71 -7.36 -6.50 -7.88
CA HIS A 71 -8.24 -6.82 -6.75
C HIS A 71 -9.64 -7.25 -7.21
N LEU A 72 -10.24 -6.51 -8.15
CA LEU A 72 -11.60 -6.81 -8.64
C LEU A 72 -11.69 -8.09 -9.48
N LYS A 73 -10.56 -8.61 -9.99
CA LYS A 73 -10.51 -9.87 -10.74
C LYS A 73 -10.25 -11.08 -9.84
N THR A 74 -9.74 -10.86 -8.64
CA THR A 74 -9.43 -11.92 -7.69
C THR A 74 -10.59 -12.13 -6.72
N GLU A 75 -10.90 -13.39 -6.43
CA GLU A 75 -11.82 -13.70 -5.33
C GLU A 75 -11.10 -13.55 -4.00
N HIS A 76 -11.62 -12.68 -3.15
CA HIS A 76 -11.14 -12.50 -1.78
C HIS A 76 -12.02 -13.33 -0.84
N THR A 77 -11.54 -14.53 -0.51
CA THR A 77 -12.30 -15.54 0.25
C THR A 77 -12.08 -15.47 1.77
N THR A 78 -11.15 -14.64 2.23
CA THR A 78 -10.73 -14.55 3.63
C THR A 78 -10.66 -13.10 4.12
N GLY A 79 -11.00 -12.90 5.40
CA GLY A 79 -10.99 -11.59 6.07
C GLY A 79 -12.35 -10.87 6.04
N LYS A 80 -12.47 -9.79 6.82
CA LYS A 80 -13.66 -8.93 6.86
C LYS A 80 -13.37 -7.68 6.03
N PRO A 81 -14.24 -7.25 5.10
CA PRO A 81 -13.99 -6.01 4.39
C PRO A 81 -14.03 -4.84 5.38
N LEU A 82 -12.99 -4.01 5.36
CA LEU A 82 -13.00 -2.73 6.06
C LEU A 82 -14.11 -1.89 5.44
N SER A 83 -15.09 -1.44 6.24
CA SER A 83 -16.13 -0.56 5.74
C SER A 83 -16.72 0.26 6.88
N TYR A 84 -16.56 1.57 6.81
CA TYR A 84 -17.14 2.50 7.78
C TYR A 84 -18.62 2.77 7.51
N SER A 85 -19.05 2.69 6.24
CA SER A 85 -20.41 3.04 5.79
C SER A 85 -21.23 1.87 5.24
N GLY A 86 -20.66 0.65 5.20
CA GLY A 86 -21.26 -0.51 4.55
C GLY A 86 -21.09 -0.52 3.02
N GLU A 87 -20.47 0.51 2.44
CA GLU A 87 -20.18 0.59 1.02
C GLU A 87 -18.98 -0.30 0.64
N LYS A 88 -19.00 -0.76 -0.62
CA LYS A 88 -17.87 -1.47 -1.22
C LYS A 88 -16.78 -0.46 -1.57
N ALA A 89 -15.67 -0.53 -0.83
CA ALA A 89 -14.52 0.33 -1.06
C ALA A 89 -13.21 -0.44 -0.98
N ILE A 90 -12.17 0.08 -1.64
CA ILE A 90 -10.78 -0.38 -1.53
C ILE A 90 -9.95 0.79 -1.00
N TYR A 91 -9.18 0.55 0.05
CA TYR A 91 -8.43 1.57 0.76
C TYR A 91 -6.93 1.41 0.51
N PHE A 92 -6.26 2.53 0.24
CA PHE A 92 -4.83 2.60 0.04
C PHE A 92 -4.23 3.62 1.01
N TYR A 93 -3.33 3.13 1.85
CA TYR A 93 -2.57 3.95 2.80
C TYR A 93 -1.08 3.76 2.59
N GLU A 94 -0.26 4.76 2.80
CA GLU A 94 1.18 4.62 2.90
C GLU A 94 1.51 3.76 4.11
N TYR A 95 2.45 2.84 3.95
CA TYR A 95 2.99 2.04 5.05
C TYR A 95 3.84 2.93 5.95
N GLY A 96 3.26 3.32 7.09
CA GLY A 96 3.91 4.12 8.13
C GLY A 96 3.84 3.40 9.47
N GLY A 97 4.81 3.68 10.34
CA GLY A 97 4.90 3.07 11.67
C GLY A 97 5.26 1.58 11.62
N MET A 98 6.31 1.19 12.34
CA MET A 98 6.65 -0.21 12.54
C MET A 98 6.69 -0.42 14.05
N SER A 99 5.59 -0.93 14.61
CA SER A 99 5.57 -1.33 16.02
C SER A 99 6.42 -2.59 16.19
N PHE A 100 7.72 -2.42 16.42
CA PHE A 100 8.53 -3.44 17.07
C PHE A 100 8.32 -3.32 18.59
N GLY A 101 7.23 -3.90 19.09
CA GLY A 101 6.86 -3.85 20.49
C GLY A 101 6.48 -2.44 20.97
N PHE A 102 7.35 -1.82 21.78
CA PHE A 102 7.16 -0.53 22.46
C PHE A 102 8.04 0.61 21.89
N LEU A 103 8.80 0.35 20.82
CA LEU A 103 9.64 1.30 20.11
C LEU A 103 9.18 1.33 18.65
N GLY A 104 8.06 2.01 18.41
CA GLY A 104 7.54 2.25 17.07
C GLY A 104 6.74 3.52 17.04
N ASP A 105 6.89 4.30 15.97
CA ASP A 105 5.92 5.35 15.67
C ASP A 105 4.58 4.68 15.36
N ALA A 106 3.50 5.17 15.97
CA ALA A 106 2.14 4.78 15.64
C ALA A 106 1.92 4.96 14.14
N GLY A 107 1.31 3.97 13.48
CA GLY A 107 1.17 4.00 12.04
C GLY A 107 0.35 2.86 11.47
N THR A 108 0.07 2.99 10.19
CA THR A 108 -0.80 2.10 9.42
C THR A 108 -0.30 0.66 9.37
N GLY A 109 0.98 0.40 9.68
CA GLY A 109 1.55 -0.93 9.73
C GLY A 109 0.87 -1.90 10.70
N TYR A 110 0.23 -1.40 11.77
CA TYR A 110 -0.56 -2.20 12.71
C TYR A 110 -1.69 -2.99 12.02
N PHE A 111 -2.34 -2.39 11.03
CA PHE A 111 -3.50 -2.98 10.33
C PHE A 111 -3.12 -4.04 9.29
N ILE A 112 -1.85 -4.44 9.21
CA ILE A 112 -1.46 -5.61 8.38
C ILE A 112 -2.06 -6.88 8.94
N ASP A 113 -2.05 -7.04 10.26
CA ASP A 113 -2.40 -8.27 10.95
C ASP A 113 -3.30 -8.06 12.17
N HIS A 114 -3.73 -6.82 12.44
CA HIS A 114 -4.64 -6.48 13.53
C HIS A 114 -5.93 -5.80 13.02
N GLU A 115 -7.05 -6.08 13.70
CA GLU A 115 -8.32 -5.35 13.51
C GLU A 115 -8.24 -3.97 14.21
N GLU A 116 -9.07 -3.01 13.78
CA GLU A 116 -9.26 -1.74 14.49
C GLU A 116 -9.77 -1.97 15.92
N ASP A 117 -9.20 -1.25 16.88
CA ASP A 117 -9.67 -1.24 18.27
C ASP A 117 -10.54 0.01 18.51
N LEU A 118 -11.85 -0.19 18.42
CA LEU A 118 -12.87 0.85 18.61
C LEU A 118 -13.24 1.05 20.09
N GLY A 119 -12.58 0.35 21.03
CA GLY A 119 -12.93 0.32 22.45
C GLY A 119 -11.91 0.99 23.36
N GLY A 120 -12.37 1.43 24.53
CA GLY A 120 -11.49 1.90 25.63
C GLY A 120 -11.12 3.38 25.58
N PHE A 121 -10.09 3.75 26.36
CA PHE A 121 -9.59 5.14 26.46
C PHE A 121 -8.60 5.51 25.34
N VAL A 122 -8.12 4.52 24.59
CA VAL A 122 -7.19 4.68 23.47
C VAL A 122 -7.77 3.85 22.32
N THR A 123 -8.20 4.50 21.25
CA THR A 123 -8.71 3.81 20.05
C THR A 123 -7.64 3.79 18.97
N GLU A 124 -7.54 2.66 18.27
CA GLU A 124 -6.58 2.42 17.20
C GLU A 124 -7.36 2.23 15.90
N GLU A 125 -7.67 3.35 15.25
CA GLU A 125 -8.53 3.43 14.08
C GLU A 125 -7.73 3.86 12.85
N LEU A 126 -7.83 3.10 11.75
CA LEU A 126 -7.12 3.41 10.52
C LEU A 126 -7.53 4.79 9.98
N GLY A 127 -8.80 5.18 10.19
CA GLY A 127 -9.34 6.49 9.83
C GLY A 127 -8.60 7.68 10.46
N MET A 128 -7.93 7.49 11.61
CA MET A 128 -7.14 8.52 12.30
C MET A 128 -5.81 8.80 11.58
N TYR A 129 -5.34 7.89 10.74
CA TYR A 129 -4.08 7.99 10.00
C TYR A 129 -4.22 8.77 8.68
N GLN A 130 -4.93 9.90 8.71
CA GLN A 130 -5.27 10.70 7.52
C GLN A 130 -4.04 11.06 6.69
N LYS A 131 -2.93 11.44 7.34
CA LYS A 131 -1.67 11.81 6.65
C LYS A 131 -1.09 10.72 5.76
N TYR A 132 -1.39 9.46 6.09
CA TYR A 132 -0.94 8.30 5.33
C TYR A 132 -1.96 7.87 4.28
N ARG A 133 -3.15 8.46 4.23
CA ARG A 133 -4.17 8.11 3.24
C ARG A 133 -3.67 8.50 1.85
N LEU A 134 -3.73 7.55 0.91
CA LEU A 134 -3.31 7.76 -0.48
C LEU A 134 -4.51 7.76 -1.42
N ALA A 135 -5.40 6.77 -1.30
CA ALA A 135 -6.59 6.71 -2.13
C ALA A 135 -7.71 5.87 -1.50
N GLU A 136 -8.94 6.20 -1.85
CA GLU A 136 -10.15 5.45 -1.51
C GLU A 136 -10.96 5.23 -2.78
N PHE A 137 -11.19 3.97 -3.15
CA PHE A 137 -11.95 3.63 -4.35
C PHE A 137 -13.29 3.01 -3.97
N HIS A 138 -14.37 3.74 -4.20
CA HIS A 138 -15.75 3.32 -3.96
C HIS A 138 -16.33 2.76 -5.25
N TYR A 139 -16.93 1.59 -5.21
CA TYR A 139 -17.39 0.92 -6.43
C TYR A 139 -18.71 0.18 -6.28
N ASN A 140 -19.45 0.16 -7.37
CA ASN A 140 -20.72 -0.52 -7.50
C ASN A 140 -20.81 -1.17 -8.90
N PRO A 141 -21.77 -2.08 -9.14
CA PRO A 141 -22.12 -2.50 -10.49
C PRO A 141 -22.42 -1.27 -11.37
N CYS A 142 -21.92 -1.23 -12.61
CA CYS A 142 -22.17 -0.10 -13.48
C CYS A 142 -23.67 0.06 -13.78
N PRO A 143 -24.22 1.29 -13.87
CA PRO A 143 -25.65 1.51 -14.11
C PRO A 143 -26.16 0.89 -15.43
N ASN A 144 -25.31 0.90 -16.46
CA ASN A 144 -25.66 0.41 -17.80
C ASN A 144 -25.35 -1.08 -18.01
N ASP A 145 -24.53 -1.68 -17.13
CA ASP A 145 -24.09 -3.07 -17.26
C ASP A 145 -23.74 -3.61 -15.87
N SER A 146 -24.68 -4.33 -15.27
CA SER A 146 -24.52 -4.91 -13.94
C SER A 146 -23.47 -6.03 -13.89
N THR A 147 -22.96 -6.48 -15.04
CA THR A 147 -21.90 -7.48 -15.10
C THR A 147 -20.50 -6.88 -14.94
N VAL A 148 -20.35 -5.56 -14.89
CA VAL A 148 -19.05 -4.89 -14.71
C VAL A 148 -19.07 -3.91 -13.54
N TYR A 149 -17.91 -3.71 -12.91
CA TYR A 149 -17.74 -2.71 -11.86
C TYR A 149 -17.35 -1.33 -12.40
N CYS A 150 -17.98 -0.30 -11.83
CA CYS A 150 -17.66 1.12 -12.00
C CYS A 150 -17.49 1.76 -10.63
N GLY A 151 -16.69 2.80 -10.54
CA GLY A 151 -16.49 3.48 -9.27
C GLY A 151 -15.77 4.81 -9.39
N GLU A 152 -15.59 5.43 -8.24
CA GLU A 152 -14.89 6.70 -8.06
C GLU A 152 -13.70 6.47 -7.15
N ILE A 153 -12.54 6.98 -7.55
CA ILE A 153 -11.33 6.98 -6.73
C ILE A 153 -11.06 8.41 -6.25
N ASN A 154 -11.03 8.57 -4.94
CA ASN A 154 -10.61 9.78 -4.27
C ASN A 154 -9.11 9.66 -3.96
N TYR A 155 -8.32 10.61 -4.46
CA TYR A 155 -6.88 10.67 -4.18
C TYR A 155 -6.58 11.68 -3.10
N PHE A 156 -5.63 11.33 -2.24
CA PHE A 156 -5.20 12.13 -1.11
C PHE A 156 -3.70 12.34 -1.15
N ASN A 157 -3.26 13.55 -0.83
CA ASN A 157 -1.85 13.90 -0.72
C ASN A 157 -1.60 14.49 0.67
N GLN A 158 -0.77 13.82 1.47
CA GLN A 158 -0.48 14.22 2.86
C GLN A 158 -1.74 14.39 3.74
N GLY A 159 -2.80 13.64 3.44
CA GLY A 159 -4.09 13.69 4.14
C GLY A 159 -5.08 14.73 3.62
N GLU A 160 -4.68 15.57 2.65
CA GLU A 160 -5.60 16.48 1.98
C GLU A 160 -6.18 15.83 0.73
N PHE A 161 -7.49 16.04 0.51
CA PHE A 161 -8.13 15.64 -0.73
C PHE A 161 -7.48 16.38 -1.91
N SER A 162 -7.01 15.60 -2.88
CA SER A 162 -6.32 16.12 -4.06
C SER A 162 -7.26 16.20 -5.26
N LYS A 163 -7.86 15.07 -5.65
CA LYS A 163 -8.74 14.96 -6.81
C LYS A 163 -9.62 13.71 -6.75
N VAL A 164 -10.63 13.67 -7.62
CA VAL A 164 -11.46 12.49 -7.87
C VAL A 164 -11.36 12.07 -9.33
N ASP A 165 -11.22 10.78 -9.59
CA ASP A 165 -11.30 10.20 -10.94
C ASP A 165 -12.40 9.13 -10.98
N SER A 166 -13.09 9.03 -12.12
CA SER A 166 -14.08 7.95 -12.35
C SER A 166 -13.44 6.82 -13.16
N LEU A 167 -13.52 5.61 -12.62
CA LEU A 167 -13.03 4.40 -13.28
C LEU A 167 -14.22 3.57 -13.80
N LYS A 168 -14.23 3.30 -15.11
CA LYS A 168 -15.31 2.58 -15.80
C LYS A 168 -14.81 1.25 -16.35
N LYS A 169 -15.68 0.24 -16.37
CA LYS A 169 -15.45 -1.09 -16.98
C LYS A 169 -14.19 -1.79 -16.44
N LEU A 170 -14.10 -1.98 -15.13
CA LEU A 170 -12.85 -2.42 -14.48
C LEU A 170 -12.65 -3.94 -14.45
N ALA A 171 -13.71 -4.70 -14.21
CA ALA A 171 -13.70 -6.16 -14.20
C ALA A 171 -15.13 -6.69 -14.34
N SER A 172 -15.28 -7.90 -14.89
CA SER A 172 -16.55 -8.62 -14.97
C SER A 172 -16.84 -9.36 -13.67
N ILE A 173 -18.06 -9.25 -13.15
CA ILE A 173 -18.54 -10.04 -12.02
C ILE A 173 -18.57 -11.50 -12.45
N PRO A 174 -17.94 -12.44 -11.70
CA PRO A 174 -18.15 -13.86 -11.96
C PRO A 174 -19.63 -14.17 -11.78
N ILE A 175 -20.32 -14.48 -12.89
CA ILE A 175 -21.71 -14.91 -12.87
C ILE A 175 -21.70 -16.29 -12.21
N HIS A 176 -21.97 -16.38 -10.91
CA HIS A 176 -22.37 -17.66 -10.35
C HIS A 176 -23.73 -18.01 -10.96
N PRO A 177 -23.84 -19.11 -11.74
CA PRO A 177 -25.14 -19.58 -12.17
C PRO A 177 -25.92 -19.91 -10.90
N ASN A 178 -26.97 -19.13 -10.67
CA ASN A 178 -27.92 -19.33 -9.60
C ASN A 178 -28.56 -20.69 -9.83
N HIS A 179 -28.05 -21.73 -9.16
CA HIS A 179 -28.70 -23.04 -9.11
C HIS A 179 -29.96 -22.90 -8.26
N LYS A 180 -30.98 -22.25 -8.82
CA LYS A 180 -32.35 -22.39 -8.33
C LYS A 180 -32.94 -23.66 -8.88
N ALA A 181 -33.48 -24.42 -7.92
CA ALA A 181 -34.53 -25.42 -7.99
C ALA A 181 -34.13 -26.85 -8.36
N LEU A 182 -34.25 -27.72 -7.35
CA LEU A 182 -35.01 -28.94 -7.49
C LEU A 182 -35.89 -29.14 -6.24
N LYS A 183 -37.20 -28.99 -6.49
CA LYS A 183 -38.42 -29.38 -5.75
C LYS A 183 -38.36 -29.58 -4.24
#